data_AF-A0A0F4R1T4-F1
#
_entry.id   AF-A0A0F4R1T4-F1
#
_cell.length_a   1.000
_cell.length_b   1.000
_cell.length_c   1.000
_cell.angle_alpha   90.00
_cell.angle_beta   90.00
_cell.angle_gamma   90.00
#
_symmetry.space_group_name_H-M   'P 1'
#
loop_
_entity.id
_entity.type
_entity.pdbx_description
1 polymer ?
#
loop_
_entity_poly.entity_id
_entity_poly.type
_entity_poly.pdbx_seq_one_letter_code
_entity_poly.pdbx_strand_id
1 'polypeptide(L)'
;MNKTIATILAATALSTTASSVLASDYSDEVKDIKISVSALERQLESMGVDYNTTNIEAGLNRAQEVKALEGRYSELQAQFNNAHFAN
;
A
#
# COMPACT_ATOMS: atom_id res chain seq x y z
N MET A 1 20.93 21.34 14.75
CA MET A 1 21.10 21.87 13.37
C MET A 1 20.84 20.69 12.46
N ASN A 2 19.60 20.56 12.03
CA ASN A 2 19.03 19.31 11.58
C ASN A 2 19.19 19.27 10.07
N LYS A 3 19.99 18.33 9.57
CA LYS A 3 20.23 18.17 8.14
C LYS A 3 18.98 17.60 7.50
N THR A 4 18.28 18.46 6.77
CA THR A 4 17.14 18.12 5.92
C THR A 4 17.60 17.19 4.81
N ILE A 5 17.18 15.92 4.88
CA ILE A 5 17.33 14.98 3.77
C ILE A 5 16.18 15.27 2.82
N ALA A 6 16.46 16.05 1.78
CA ALA A 6 15.58 16.24 0.65
C ALA A 6 15.57 14.94 -0.18
N THR A 7 14.60 14.06 0.09
CA THR A 7 14.33 12.91 -0.79
C THR A 7 13.16 13.26 -1.69
N ILE A 8 13.50 13.76 -2.89
CA ILE A 8 12.58 13.89 -4.01
C ILE A 8 12.25 12.46 -4.46
N LEU A 9 11.03 11.99 -4.19
CA LEU A 9 10.50 10.78 -4.79
C LEU A 9 9.28 11.14 -5.63
N ALA A 10 9.45 11.04 -6.95
CA ALA A 10 8.42 11.33 -7.93
C ALA A 10 7.23 10.39 -7.73
N ALA A 11 6.08 10.93 -7.33
CA ALA A 11 4.83 10.21 -7.26
C ALA A 11 4.32 9.94 -8.68
N THR A 12 4.57 8.75 -9.22
CA THR A 12 3.86 8.27 -10.40
C THR A 12 2.44 7.92 -9.98
N ALA A 13 1.47 8.76 -10.36
CA ALA A 13 0.06 8.46 -10.20
C ALA A 13 -0.28 7.24 -11.07
N LEU A 14 -0.43 6.06 -10.44
CA LEU A 14 -1.08 4.92 -11.06
C LEU A 14 -2.58 5.22 -11.13
N SER A 15 -3.02 5.84 -12.24
CA SER A 15 -4.42 5.96 -12.58
C SER A 15 -4.94 4.58 -13.00
N THR A 16 -5.53 3.86 -12.06
CA THR A 16 -6.15 2.55 -12.28
C THR A 16 -7.48 2.70 -13.01
N THR A 17 -7.45 2.60 -14.34
CA THR A 17 -8.61 2.15 -15.12
C THR A 17 -8.41 0.66 -15.41
N ALA A 18 -9.03 -0.22 -14.62
CA ALA A 18 -9.00 -1.66 -14.89
C ALA A 18 -10.44 -2.20 -14.96
N SER A 19 -10.92 -2.34 -16.19
CA SER A 19 -12.13 -3.05 -16.53
C SER A 19 -11.78 -4.52 -16.79
N SER A 20 -12.09 -5.39 -15.82
CA SER A 20 -12.49 -6.79 -15.99
C SER A 20 -11.79 -7.67 -17.06
N VAL A 21 -10.69 -8.35 -16.68
CA VAL A 21 -10.14 -9.57 -17.33
C VAL A 21 -10.03 -10.70 -16.29
N LEU A 22 -11.16 -11.31 -15.96
CA LEU A 22 -11.54 -11.69 -14.59
C LEU A 22 -11.00 -13.01 -13.95
N ALA A 23 -9.80 -13.54 -14.24
CA ALA A 23 -9.28 -14.67 -13.42
C ALA A 23 -7.75 -14.84 -13.37
N SER A 24 -7.06 -14.69 -14.50
CA SER A 24 -5.60 -14.62 -14.51
C SER A 24 -5.12 -13.31 -13.88
N ASP A 25 -5.82 -12.21 -14.20
CA ASP A 25 -5.56 -10.85 -13.75
C ASP A 25 -5.63 -10.76 -12.23
N TYR A 26 -6.68 -11.31 -11.62
CA TYR A 26 -6.80 -11.31 -10.16
C TYR A 26 -5.67 -12.01 -9.39
N SER A 27 -5.01 -12.99 -10.02
CA SER A 27 -3.88 -13.67 -9.38
C SER A 27 -2.64 -12.80 -9.35
N ASP A 28 -2.41 -12.06 -10.43
CA ASP A 28 -1.36 -11.06 -10.53
C ASP A 28 -1.72 -9.81 -9.73
N GLU A 29 -2.96 -9.34 -9.74
CA GLU A 29 -3.46 -8.21 -8.95
C GLU A 29 -3.22 -8.41 -7.44
N VAL A 30 -3.57 -9.58 -6.88
CA VAL A 30 -3.31 -9.86 -5.46
C VAL A 30 -1.82 -9.83 -5.14
N LYS A 31 -0.98 -10.36 -6.04
CA LYS A 31 0.47 -10.37 -5.86
C LYS A 31 1.02 -8.94 -5.91
N ASP A 32 0.58 -8.16 -6.89
CA ASP A 32 1.04 -6.80 -7.12
C ASP A 32 0.62 -5.86 -5.99
N ILE A 33 -0.60 -6.00 -5.49
CA ILE A 33 -1.05 -5.21 -4.35
C ILE A 33 -0.40 -5.65 -3.03
N LYS A 34 -0.11 -6.96 -2.83
CA LYS A 34 0.71 -7.42 -1.69
C LYS A 34 2.10 -6.80 -1.70
N ILE A 35 2.75 -6.75 -2.87
CA ILE A 35 4.05 -6.10 -3.02
C ILE A 35 3.95 -4.62 -2.64
N SER A 36 2.88 -3.94 -3.12
CA SER A 36 2.64 -2.52 -2.84
C SER A 36 2.38 -2.25 -1.35
N VAL A 37 1.56 -3.08 -0.70
CA VAL A 37 1.33 -3.05 0.76
C VAL A 37 2.66 -3.22 1.51
N SER A 38 3.43 -4.27 1.22
CA SER A 38 4.72 -4.51 1.88
C SER A 38 5.75 -3.41 1.64
N ALA A 39 5.70 -2.72 0.49
CA ALA A 39 6.56 -1.57 0.23
C ALA A 39 6.19 -0.37 1.12
N LEU A 40 4.89 -0.07 1.26
CA LEU A 40 4.41 0.99 2.17
C LEU A 40 4.69 0.67 3.63
N GLU A 41 4.51 -0.59 4.06
CA GLU A 41 4.84 -1.03 5.42
C GLU A 41 6.31 -0.76 5.74
N ARG A 42 7.24 -1.20 4.86
CA ARG A 42 8.68 -0.90 5.03
C ARG A 42 9.00 0.59 5.01
N GLN A 43 8.30 1.36 4.18
CA GLN A 43 8.47 2.81 4.13
C GLN A 43 8.08 3.44 5.47
N LEU A 44 6.93 3.05 6.04
CA LEU A 44 6.46 3.50 7.35
C LEU A 44 7.43 3.10 8.48
N GLU A 45 7.93 1.86 8.46
CA GLU A 45 8.98 1.41 9.38
C GLU A 45 10.23 2.27 9.29
N SER A 46 10.68 2.59 8.08
CA SER A 46 11.86 3.45 7.88
C SER A 46 11.66 4.88 8.38
N MET A 47 10.41 5.34 8.42
CA MET A 47 10.02 6.64 8.97
C MET A 47 9.81 6.58 10.50
N GLY A 48 9.89 5.40 11.12
CA GLY A 48 9.59 5.20 12.54
C GLY A 48 8.10 5.42 12.87
N VAL A 49 7.22 5.20 11.90
CA VAL A 49 5.77 5.36 12.05
C VAL A 49 5.17 4.00 12.40
N ASP A 50 4.55 3.91 13.57
CA ASP A 50 3.77 2.74 13.95
C ASP A 50 2.53 2.63 13.05
N TYR A 51 2.32 1.45 12.50
CA TYR A 51 1.12 1.13 11.73
C TYR A 51 0.47 -0.14 12.28
N ASN A 52 -0.85 -0.19 12.25
CA ASN A 52 -1.59 -1.38 12.67
C ASN A 52 -1.20 -2.56 11.76
N THR A 53 -0.97 -3.77 12.26
CA THR A 53 -0.63 -4.97 11.47
C THR A 53 -1.79 -5.96 11.37
N THR A 54 -3.03 -5.47 11.19
CA THR A 54 -4.20 -6.35 11.03
C THR A 54 -3.97 -7.32 9.89
N ASN A 55 -3.96 -8.61 10.22
CA ASN A 55 -3.78 -9.66 9.24
C ASN A 55 -5.07 -9.82 8.43
N ILE A 56 -4.94 -10.00 7.12
CA ILE A 56 -6.10 -10.27 6.26
C ILE A 56 -6.62 -11.67 6.59
N GLU A 57 -7.93 -11.79 6.79
CA GLU A 57 -8.56 -13.06 7.14
C GLU A 57 -8.20 -14.17 6.14
N ALA A 58 -7.89 -15.35 6.66
CA ALA A 58 -7.63 -16.52 5.83
C ALA A 58 -8.95 -17.09 5.26
N GLY A 59 -8.88 -17.69 4.07
CA GLY A 59 -10.04 -18.33 3.44
C GLY A 59 -10.92 -17.40 2.60
N LEU A 60 -10.51 -16.14 2.41
CA LEU A 60 -11.15 -15.24 1.45
C LEU A 60 -11.00 -15.75 0.02
N ASN A 61 -12.04 -15.56 -0.80
CA ASN A 61 -11.89 -15.72 -2.23
C ASN A 61 -11.02 -14.60 -2.80
N ARG A 62 -10.51 -14.79 -4.02
CA ARG A 62 -9.54 -13.87 -4.62
C ARG A 62 -10.02 -12.42 -4.70
N ALA A 63 -11.28 -12.17 -5.06
CA ALA A 63 -11.83 -10.81 -5.13
C ALA A 63 -11.98 -10.17 -3.75
N GLN A 64 -12.31 -10.96 -2.73
CA GLN A 64 -12.33 -10.50 -1.34
C GLN A 64 -10.91 -10.19 -0.83
N GLU A 65 -9.93 -11.00 -1.22
CA GLU A 65 -8.51 -10.79 -0.89
C GLU A 65 -7.98 -9.49 -1.50
N VAL A 66 -8.26 -9.22 -2.79
CA VAL A 66 -7.91 -7.95 -3.44
C VAL A 66 -8.51 -6.77 -2.67
N LYS A 67 -9.83 -6.80 -2.39
CA LYS A 67 -10.49 -5.70 -1.66
C LYS A 67 -9.91 -5.47 -0.27
N ALA A 68 -9.58 -6.55 0.44
CA ALA A 68 -8.94 -6.45 1.76
C ALA A 68 -7.55 -5.81 1.66
N LEU A 69 -6.77 -6.18 0.64
CA LEU A 69 -5.45 -5.60 0.37
C LEU A 69 -5.54 -4.14 -0.11
N GLU A 70 -6.56 -3.77 -0.88
CA GLU A 70 -6.81 -2.39 -1.31
C GLU A 70 -7.17 -1.50 -0.11
N GLY A 71 -8.06 -1.96 0.77
CA GLY A 71 -8.38 -1.26 2.01
C GLY A 71 -7.14 -1.05 2.86
N ARG A 72 -6.34 -2.11 3.01
CA ARG A 72 -5.07 -2.09 3.73
C ARG A 72 -4.07 -1.09 3.15
N TYR A 73 -3.89 -1.10 1.83
CA TYR A 73 -3.03 -0.16 1.12
C TYR A 73 -3.46 1.29 1.36
N SER A 74 -4.77 1.57 1.28
CA SER A 74 -5.33 2.91 1.54
C SER A 74 -5.05 3.40 2.96
N GLU A 75 -5.22 2.54 3.96
CA GLU A 75 -4.91 2.87 5.36
C GLU A 75 -3.43 3.20 5.59
N LEU A 76 -2.53 2.40 5.01
CA LEU A 76 -1.09 2.63 5.11
C LEU A 76 -0.68 3.89 4.36
N GLN A 77 -1.28 4.15 3.20
CA GLN A 77 -1.04 5.37 2.44
C GLN A 77 -1.50 6.61 3.21
N ALA A 78 -2.64 6.54 3.90
CA ALA A 78 -3.11 7.63 4.75
C ALA A 78 -2.14 7.92 5.91
N GLN A 79 -1.61 6.86 6.56
CA GLN A 79 -0.60 6.99 7.62
C GLN A 79 0.71 7.56 7.08
N PHE A 80 1.15 7.11 5.91
CA PHE A 80 2.34 7.62 5.25
C PHE A 80 2.18 9.11 4.95
N ASN A 81 1.06 9.50 4.34
CA ASN A 81 0.77 10.90 4.04
C ASN A 81 0.74 11.73 5.32
N ASN A 82 0.08 11.24 6.37
CA ASN A 82 0.03 11.96 7.65
C ASN A 82 1.43 12.17 8.22
N ALA A 83 2.26 11.13 8.28
CA ALA A 83 3.62 11.24 8.80
C ALA A 83 4.55 12.07 7.91
N HIS A 84 4.37 12.00 6.58
CA HIS A 84 5.16 12.74 5.61
C HIS A 84 4.85 14.24 5.62
N PHE A 85 3.57 14.62 5.76
CA PHE A 85 3.14 16.02 5.75
C PHE A 85 3.07 16.66 7.15
N ALA A 86 3.14 15.88 8.23
CA ALA A 86 3.20 16.41 9.60
C ALA A 86 4.61 16.86 10.04
N ASN A 87 5.66 16.51 9.29
CA ASN A 87 7.05 16.96 9.47
C ASN A 87 7.39 18.11 8.53
#